data_AF-A0A941WFF1-F1
#
_entry.id   AF-A0A941WFF1-F1
#
_cell.length_a   1.000
_cell.length_b   1.000
_cell.length_c   1.000
_cell.angle_alpha   90.00
_cell.angle_beta   90.00
_cell.angle_gamma   90.00
#
_symmetry.space_group_name_H-M   'P 1'
#
loop_
_entity.id
_entity.type
_entity.pdbx_description
1 polymer ?
#
loop_
_entity_poly.entity_id
_entity_poly.type
_entity_poly.pdbx_seq_one_letter_code
_entity_poly.pdbx_strand_id
1 'polypeptide(L)'
;MQYTPLSLDFKDEILSSVNTQRKYRQTINTDGTISLEDLTAYAQKGTVYGAKEIIEERKALNDIHANKIVSLSEVSLVTEEGYFVDAKAVKELYDMITPVSYAQSMFHIQPFYNVSAFSAYKIGREVHFNVSLNAKSGTTLIANNLYGINSEAIPAELRPTVATHIQCVGCSQSWGNGVAAMSYVDTTGVIYFSTPAVRDFYKFHGVWIARS
;
A
#
# COMPACT_ATOMS: atom_id res chain seq x y z
N MET A 1 -10.73 -16.54 7.61
CA MET A 1 -11.14 -17.95 7.44
C MET A 1 -10.23 -18.58 6.41
N GLN A 2 -9.75 -19.80 6.64
CA GLN A 2 -9.03 -20.56 5.63
C GLN A 2 -10.03 -21.00 4.56
N TYR A 3 -9.70 -20.83 3.29
CA TYR A 3 -10.57 -21.23 2.19
C TYR A 3 -10.63 -22.76 2.08
N THR A 4 -11.84 -23.30 1.98
CA THR A 4 -12.08 -24.71 1.67
C THR A 4 -12.53 -24.80 0.22
N PRO A 5 -11.83 -25.54 -0.66
CA PRO A 5 -12.23 -25.70 -2.05
C PRO A 5 -13.67 -26.19 -2.21
N LEU A 6 -14.39 -25.63 -3.19
CA LEU A 6 -15.73 -26.10 -3.54
C LEU A 6 -15.65 -27.49 -4.17
N SER A 7 -16.58 -28.36 -3.79
CA SER A 7 -16.65 -29.71 -4.35
C SER A 7 -16.90 -29.70 -5.87
N LEU A 8 -16.28 -30.64 -6.58
CA LEU A 8 -16.39 -30.82 -8.03
C LEU A 8 -17.06 -32.16 -8.40
N ASP A 9 -17.75 -32.80 -7.45
CA ASP A 9 -18.29 -34.16 -7.58
C ASP A 9 -19.77 -34.22 -7.99
N PHE A 10 -20.27 -33.15 -8.61
CA PHE A 10 -21.63 -33.11 -9.15
C PHE A 10 -21.79 -34.15 -10.24
N LYS A 11 -22.92 -34.85 -10.23
CA LYS A 11 -23.27 -35.83 -11.26
C LYS A 11 -24.70 -35.57 -11.68
N ASP A 12 -24.90 -35.50 -12.98
CA ASP A 12 -26.25 -35.51 -13.53
C ASP A 12 -26.89 -36.87 -13.24
N GLU A 13 -28.21 -36.85 -13.10
CA GLU A 13 -28.97 -38.08 -13.00
C GLU A 13 -28.95 -38.80 -14.36
N ILE A 14 -28.19 -39.88 -14.44
CA ILE A 14 -28.08 -40.72 -15.64
C ILE A 14 -28.84 -42.01 -15.39
N LEU A 15 -29.73 -42.36 -16.32
CA LEU A 15 -30.43 -43.65 -16.29
C LEU A 15 -29.42 -44.80 -16.40
N SER A 16 -29.64 -45.86 -15.64
CA SER A 16 -28.74 -47.02 -15.70
C SER A 16 -28.74 -47.63 -17.10
N SER A 17 -27.61 -48.17 -17.54
CA SER A 17 -27.50 -48.89 -18.82
C SER A 17 -28.43 -50.11 -18.93
N VAL A 18 -28.98 -50.56 -17.80
CA VAL A 18 -29.95 -51.65 -17.69
C VAL A 18 -31.40 -51.16 -17.86
N ASN A 19 -31.68 -49.87 -17.61
CA ASN A 19 -32.97 -49.23 -17.88
C ASN A 19 -32.75 -48.01 -18.78
N THR A 20 -32.64 -48.25 -20.08
CA THR A 20 -32.42 -47.21 -21.10
C THR A 20 -33.64 -46.30 -21.32
N GLN A 21 -34.78 -46.57 -20.67
CA GLN A 21 -36.02 -45.81 -20.80
C GLN A 21 -36.54 -45.40 -19.42
N ARG A 22 -36.96 -44.13 -19.30
CA ARG A 22 -37.66 -43.63 -18.11
C ARG A 22 -38.98 -44.39 -17.94
N LYS A 23 -39.22 -44.93 -16.75
CA LYS A 23 -40.49 -45.61 -16.43
C LYS A 23 -41.47 -44.59 -15.88
N TYR A 24 -42.60 -44.44 -16.57
CA TYR A 24 -43.71 -43.61 -16.13
C TYR A 24 -44.86 -44.52 -15.69
N ARG A 25 -45.50 -44.20 -14.57
CA ARG A 25 -46.77 -44.83 -14.20
C ARG A 25 -47.85 -44.24 -15.08
N GLN A 26 -48.50 -45.06 -15.90
CA GLN A 26 -49.66 -44.67 -16.70
C GLN A 26 -50.95 -44.99 -15.95
N THR A 27 -51.93 -44.09 -16.08
CA THR A 27 -53.32 -44.31 -15.65
C THR A 27 -54.18 -44.45 -16.89
N ILE A 28 -54.97 -45.51 -16.98
CA ILE A 28 -55.94 -45.72 -18.06
C ILE A 28 -57.28 -45.17 -17.56
N ASN A 29 -57.83 -44.20 -18.28
CA ASN A 29 -59.09 -43.59 -17.94
C ASN A 29 -60.24 -44.59 -18.18
N THR A 30 -61.38 -44.37 -17.51
CA THR A 30 -62.56 -45.24 -17.59
C THR A 30 -63.19 -45.33 -18.97
N ASP A 31 -62.89 -44.38 -19.86
CA ASP A 31 -63.30 -44.38 -21.27
C ASP A 31 -62.28 -45.07 -22.20
N GLY A 32 -61.23 -45.67 -21.63
CA GLY A 32 -60.18 -46.37 -22.38
C GLY A 32 -59.08 -45.46 -22.93
N THR A 33 -59.11 -44.15 -22.65
CA THR A 33 -58.05 -43.23 -23.07
C THR A 33 -56.85 -43.25 -22.12
N ILE A 34 -55.68 -42.85 -22.61
CA ILE A 34 -54.43 -42.71 -21.83
C ILE A 34 -54.02 -41.24 -21.91
N SER A 35 -53.86 -40.56 -20.76
CA SER A 35 -53.48 -39.14 -20.73
C SER A 35 -51.97 -38.96 -20.51
N LEU A 36 -51.21 -38.57 -21.54
CA LEU A 36 -49.88 -37.96 -21.40
C LEU A 36 -49.54 -37.11 -22.65
N GLU A 37 -49.83 -35.81 -22.62
CA GLU A 37 -49.31 -34.85 -23.59
C GLU A 37 -49.05 -33.50 -22.91
N ASP A 38 -47.82 -33.01 -22.99
CA ASP A 38 -47.46 -31.67 -22.56
C ASP A 38 -47.62 -30.72 -23.75
N LEU A 39 -48.77 -30.05 -23.81
CA LEU A 39 -49.13 -29.07 -24.84
C LEU A 39 -48.79 -27.62 -24.41
N THR A 40 -47.95 -27.45 -23.39
CA THR A 40 -47.68 -26.14 -22.82
C THR A 40 -46.85 -25.29 -23.79
N ALA A 41 -47.47 -24.24 -24.36
CA ALA A 41 -46.75 -23.24 -25.12
C ALA A 41 -45.93 -22.37 -24.16
N TYR A 42 -44.64 -22.65 -24.05
CA TYR A 42 -43.72 -21.83 -23.28
C TYR A 42 -43.35 -20.57 -24.06
N ALA A 43 -43.53 -19.40 -23.45
CA ALA A 43 -43.06 -18.13 -24.00
C ALA A 43 -41.53 -18.09 -24.17
N GLN A 44 -40.80 -18.86 -23.34
CA GLN A 44 -39.36 -19.04 -23.41
C GLN A 44 -38.98 -20.42 -22.87
N LYS A 45 -38.10 -21.13 -23.59
CA LYS A 45 -37.49 -22.38 -23.12
C LYS A 45 -36.14 -22.08 -22.47
N GLY A 46 -35.92 -22.60 -21.25
CA GLY A 46 -34.65 -22.42 -20.52
C GLY A 46 -33.48 -23.18 -21.15
N THR A 47 -32.26 -22.83 -20.74
CA THR A 47 -31.02 -23.55 -21.09
C THR A 47 -30.81 -24.76 -20.19
N VAL A 48 -30.04 -25.74 -20.66
CA VAL A 48 -29.59 -26.83 -19.81
C VAL A 48 -28.50 -26.28 -18.88
N TYR A 49 -28.65 -26.52 -17.57
CA TYR A 49 -27.65 -26.23 -16.55
C TYR A 49 -27.52 -27.47 -15.68
N GLY A 50 -26.44 -28.22 -15.87
CA GLY A 50 -26.20 -29.53 -15.26
C GLY A 50 -24.88 -29.58 -14.51
N ALA A 51 -24.46 -30.79 -14.17
CA ALA A 51 -23.24 -31.03 -13.40
C ALA A 51 -22.00 -30.44 -14.06
N LYS A 52 -21.92 -30.46 -15.40
CA LYS A 52 -20.80 -29.90 -16.15
C LYS A 52 -20.63 -28.40 -15.88
N GLU A 53 -21.69 -27.60 -16.06
CA GLU A 53 -21.64 -26.16 -15.88
C GLU A 53 -21.27 -25.80 -14.43
N ILE A 54 -21.85 -26.50 -13.47
CA ILE A 54 -21.54 -26.33 -12.03
C ILE A 54 -20.06 -26.62 -11.73
N ILE A 55 -19.51 -27.69 -12.30
CA ILE A 55 -18.11 -28.08 -12.09
C ILE A 55 -17.16 -27.05 -12.70
N GLU A 56 -17.45 -26.57 -13.92
CA GLU A 56 -16.63 -25.57 -14.60
C GLU A 56 -16.59 -24.24 -13.82
N GLU A 57 -17.74 -23.75 -13.36
CA GLU A 57 -17.83 -22.54 -12.53
C GLU A 57 -17.09 -22.70 -11.20
N ARG A 58 -17.28 -23.84 -10.51
CA ARG A 58 -16.60 -24.10 -9.23
C ARG A 58 -15.10 -24.27 -9.39
N LYS A 59 -14.65 -24.87 -10.50
CA LYS A 59 -13.23 -24.97 -10.81
C LYS A 59 -12.64 -23.56 -10.98
N ALA A 60 -13.30 -22.68 -11.74
CA ALA A 60 -12.87 -21.30 -11.88
C ALA A 60 -12.80 -20.57 -10.52
N LEU A 61 -13.81 -20.74 -9.65
CA LEU A 61 -13.81 -20.15 -8.31
C LEU A 61 -12.67 -20.68 -7.42
N ASN A 62 -12.43 -21.99 -7.44
CA ASN A 62 -11.33 -22.62 -6.71
C ASN A 62 -9.97 -22.09 -7.21
N ASP A 63 -9.81 -21.98 -8.53
CA ASP A 63 -8.58 -21.49 -9.16
C ASP A 63 -8.31 -20.01 -8.79
N ILE A 64 -9.34 -19.16 -8.73
CA ILE A 64 -9.24 -17.78 -8.26
C ILE A 64 -8.72 -17.72 -6.82
N HIS A 65 -9.25 -18.57 -5.94
CA HIS A 65 -8.83 -18.61 -4.54
C HIS A 65 -7.43 -19.20 -4.36
N ALA A 66 -7.05 -20.20 -5.15
CA ALA A 66 -5.74 -20.83 -5.10
C ALA A 66 -4.64 -19.90 -5.62
N ASN A 67 -4.92 -19.12 -6.67
CA ASN A 67 -3.96 -18.22 -7.31
C ASN A 67 -4.04 -16.79 -6.76
N LYS A 68 -4.70 -16.59 -5.63
CA LYS A 68 -4.82 -15.27 -5.01
C LYS A 68 -3.47 -14.81 -4.48
N ILE A 69 -3.05 -13.62 -4.88
CA ILE A 69 -1.85 -12.95 -4.39
C ILE A 69 -2.14 -12.32 -3.03
N VAL A 70 -1.35 -12.66 -2.02
CA VAL A 70 -1.60 -12.24 -0.62
C VAL A 70 -0.50 -11.36 -0.03
N SER A 71 0.60 -11.14 -0.77
CA SER A 71 1.75 -10.36 -0.31
C SER A 71 2.35 -9.46 -1.39
N LEU A 72 3.03 -8.37 -1.00
CA LEU A 72 3.74 -7.50 -1.95
C LEU A 72 4.86 -8.22 -2.70
N SER A 73 5.52 -9.18 -2.07
CA SER A 73 6.55 -10.02 -2.71
C SER A 73 6.00 -10.89 -3.82
N GLU A 74 4.76 -11.33 -3.72
CA GLU A 74 4.10 -12.05 -4.81
C GLU A 74 3.65 -11.09 -5.91
N VAL A 75 3.09 -9.91 -5.53
CA VAL A 75 2.69 -8.86 -6.50
C VAL A 75 3.86 -8.49 -7.41
N SER A 76 5.07 -8.35 -6.88
CA SER A 76 6.25 -7.95 -7.66
C SER A 76 6.77 -9.01 -8.64
N LEU A 77 6.33 -10.27 -8.50
CA LEU A 77 6.75 -11.39 -9.34
C LEU A 77 5.73 -11.72 -10.44
N VAL A 78 4.55 -11.10 -10.43
CA VAL A 78 3.51 -11.33 -11.44
C VAL A 78 3.97 -10.83 -12.80
N THR A 79 3.91 -11.71 -13.80
CA THR A 79 4.29 -11.40 -15.19
C THR A 79 3.18 -11.67 -16.20
N GLU A 80 2.06 -12.25 -15.76
CA GLU A 80 0.91 -12.64 -16.59
C GLU A 80 -0.38 -12.02 -16.05
N GLU A 81 -1.36 -11.82 -16.94
CA GLU A 81 -2.68 -11.29 -16.59
C GLU A 81 -3.54 -12.36 -15.85
N GLY A 82 -4.61 -11.93 -15.16
CA GLY A 82 -5.62 -12.83 -14.59
C GLY A 82 -5.50 -13.18 -13.10
N TYR A 83 -4.50 -12.64 -12.40
CA TYR A 83 -4.35 -12.83 -10.95
C TYR A 83 -5.26 -11.90 -10.14
N PHE A 84 -5.76 -12.40 -9.01
CA PHE A 84 -6.54 -11.63 -8.03
C PHE A 84 -5.66 -11.23 -6.85
N VAL A 85 -5.70 -9.97 -6.45
CA VAL A 85 -4.89 -9.45 -5.34
C VAL A 85 -5.74 -9.30 -4.08
N ASP A 86 -5.21 -9.75 -2.94
CA ASP A 86 -5.80 -9.53 -1.62
C ASP A 86 -5.78 -8.04 -1.26
N ALA A 87 -6.89 -7.54 -0.70
CA ALA A 87 -6.99 -6.16 -0.24
C ALA A 87 -5.89 -5.80 0.79
N LYS A 88 -5.38 -6.77 1.55
CA LYS A 88 -4.24 -6.59 2.46
C LYS A 88 -2.95 -6.25 1.72
N ALA A 89 -2.66 -6.91 0.61
CA ALA A 89 -1.49 -6.60 -0.21
C ALA A 89 -1.63 -5.20 -0.85
N VAL A 90 -2.84 -4.86 -1.33
CA VAL A 90 -3.13 -3.51 -1.83
C VAL A 90 -3.00 -2.47 -0.73
N LYS A 91 -3.47 -2.75 0.50
CA LYS A 91 -3.32 -1.87 1.64
C LYS A 91 -1.85 -1.63 1.98
N GLU A 92 -1.03 -2.68 1.96
CA GLU A 92 0.41 -2.55 2.20
C GLU A 92 1.08 -1.63 1.17
N LEU A 93 0.73 -1.78 -0.12
CA LEU A 93 1.18 -0.87 -1.16
C LEU A 93 0.68 0.57 -0.92
N TYR A 94 -0.60 0.72 -0.57
CA TYR A 94 -1.22 2.01 -0.27
C TYR A 94 -0.54 2.72 0.91
N ASP A 95 -0.27 1.99 1.99
CA ASP A 95 0.44 2.51 3.16
C ASP A 95 1.86 2.94 2.79
N MET A 96 2.54 2.24 1.87
CA MET A 96 3.87 2.64 1.38
C MET A 96 3.86 3.93 0.57
N ILE A 97 2.79 4.24 -0.17
CA ILE A 97 2.71 5.46 -0.99
C ILE A 97 2.00 6.63 -0.28
N THR A 98 1.41 6.37 0.89
CA THR A 98 0.72 7.40 1.66
C THR A 98 1.73 8.21 2.48
N PRO A 99 1.70 9.55 2.44
CA PRO A 99 2.59 10.37 3.26
C PRO A 99 2.34 10.18 4.76
N VAL A 100 3.37 9.75 5.48
CA VAL A 100 3.36 9.68 6.95
C VAL A 100 4.06 10.90 7.52
N SER A 101 3.33 11.74 8.24
CA SER A 101 3.87 12.97 8.86
C SER A 101 4.46 12.69 10.25
N TYR A 102 5.52 13.42 10.59
CA TYR A 102 6.23 13.30 11.86
C TYR A 102 6.17 14.61 12.63
N ALA A 103 6.06 14.51 13.96
CA ALA A 103 6.02 15.68 14.82
C ALA A 103 7.42 16.28 15.03
N GLN A 104 7.49 17.60 15.20
CA GLN A 104 8.74 18.32 15.50
C GLN A 104 9.46 17.77 16.73
N SER A 105 8.71 17.32 17.74
CA SER A 105 9.28 16.76 18.98
C SER A 105 10.16 15.53 18.75
N MET A 106 9.90 14.77 17.68
CA MET A 106 10.68 13.57 17.33
C MET A 106 12.03 13.91 16.70
N PHE A 107 12.24 15.16 16.30
CA PHE A 107 13.50 15.60 15.68
C PHE A 107 14.49 16.15 16.70
N HIS A 108 14.14 16.20 17.99
CA HIS A 108 15.05 16.59 19.07
C HIS A 108 15.83 17.89 18.77
N ILE A 109 15.17 18.89 18.17
CA ILE A 109 15.78 20.18 17.80
C ILE A 109 16.37 20.81 19.06
N GLN A 110 17.64 21.23 18.99
CA GLN A 110 18.35 21.71 20.18
C GLN A 110 17.61 22.89 20.82
N PRO A 111 17.55 22.95 22.16
CA PRO A 111 16.67 23.88 22.87
C PRO A 111 17.09 25.35 22.73
N PHE A 112 18.30 25.63 22.23
CA PHE A 112 18.75 26.99 21.94
C PHE A 112 18.35 27.51 20.55
N TYR A 113 17.64 26.71 19.75
CA TYR A 113 16.95 27.19 18.55
C TYR A 113 15.49 27.51 18.84
N ASN A 114 14.98 28.55 18.20
CA ASN A 114 13.55 28.72 17.97
C ASN A 114 13.20 28.09 16.62
N VAL A 115 12.05 27.42 16.56
CA VAL A 115 11.51 26.86 15.31
C VAL A 115 10.34 27.71 14.87
N SER A 116 10.43 28.31 13.68
CA SER A 116 9.38 29.16 13.11
C SER A 116 8.52 28.45 12.06
N ALA A 117 9.03 27.36 11.49
CA ALA A 117 8.30 26.47 10.60
C ALA A 117 8.93 25.08 10.64
N PHE A 118 8.10 24.04 10.58
CA PHE A 118 8.53 22.65 10.57
C PHE A 118 7.58 21.80 9.72
N SER A 119 8.15 20.93 8.89
CA SER A 119 7.42 19.86 8.21
C SER A 119 8.36 18.69 7.98
N ALA A 120 7.94 17.49 8.37
CA ALA A 120 8.66 16.28 8.08
C ALA A 120 7.68 15.18 7.73
N TYR A 121 7.88 14.53 6.59
CA TYR A 121 7.06 13.39 6.18
C TYR A 121 7.86 12.39 5.37
N LYS A 122 7.36 11.15 5.31
CA LYS A 122 7.95 10.05 4.56
C LYS A 122 6.94 9.48 3.58
N ILE A 123 7.36 9.22 2.34
CA ILE A 123 6.61 8.49 1.32
C ILE A 123 7.50 7.34 0.85
N GLY A 124 7.08 6.10 1.09
CA GLY A 124 7.89 4.91 0.82
C GLY A 124 9.18 4.95 1.61
N ARG A 125 10.29 5.23 0.93
CA ARG A 125 11.61 5.43 1.56
C ARG A 125 12.13 6.86 1.44
N GLU A 126 11.43 7.73 0.74
CA GLU A 126 11.82 9.13 0.58
C GLU A 126 11.35 9.93 1.80
N VAL A 127 12.27 10.64 2.43
CA VAL A 127 12.01 11.53 3.55
C VAL A 127 12.12 12.95 3.05
N HIS A 128 11.09 13.75 3.30
CA HIS A 128 11.09 15.20 3.10
C HIS A 128 11.16 15.90 4.44
N PHE A 129 12.09 16.83 4.57
CA PHE A 129 12.33 17.57 5.80
C PHE A 129 12.51 19.05 5.50
N ASN A 130 11.75 19.86 6.22
CA ASN A 130 11.79 21.31 6.15
C ASN A 130 11.79 21.88 7.57
N VAL A 131 12.76 22.73 7.87
CA VAL A 131 12.75 23.48 9.14
C VAL A 131 13.32 24.87 8.96
N SER A 132 12.71 25.85 9.64
CA SER A 132 13.23 27.21 9.76
C SER A 132 13.63 27.48 11.21
N LEU A 133 14.88 27.85 11.42
CA LEU A 133 15.50 28.02 12.74
C LEU A 133 16.07 29.43 12.90
N ASN A 134 16.02 29.94 14.12
CA ASN A 134 16.86 31.07 14.55
C ASN A 134 17.44 30.77 15.93
N ALA A 135 18.67 31.19 16.18
CA ALA A 135 19.28 31.08 17.49
C ALA A 135 18.48 31.92 18.51
N LYS A 136 18.29 31.40 19.72
CA LYS A 136 17.68 32.15 20.83
C LYS A 136 18.61 33.26 21.29
N SER A 137 18.01 34.30 21.88
CA SER A 137 18.78 35.39 22.51
C SER A 137 19.83 34.83 23.48
N GLY A 138 21.04 35.35 23.41
CA GLY A 138 22.20 34.88 24.19
C GLY A 138 22.97 33.70 23.57
N THR A 139 22.47 33.10 22.48
CA THR A 139 23.20 32.06 21.74
C THR A 139 24.03 32.69 20.63
N THR A 140 25.35 32.44 20.62
CA THR A 140 26.26 32.90 19.57
C THR A 140 26.71 31.72 18.73
N LEU A 141 26.33 31.73 17.45
CA LEU A 141 26.94 30.84 16.46
C LEU A 141 28.23 31.48 15.95
N ILE A 142 29.22 30.66 15.64
CA ILE A 142 30.53 31.09 15.12
C ILE A 142 30.63 30.60 13.67
N ALA A 143 31.07 31.48 12.77
CA ALA A 143 31.28 31.13 11.38
C ALA A 143 32.29 29.97 11.24
N ASN A 144 32.05 29.10 10.25
CA ASN A 144 32.87 27.92 9.94
C ASN A 144 32.92 26.83 11.05
N ASN A 145 32.14 26.94 12.11
CA ASN A 145 31.95 25.85 13.06
C ASN A 145 30.83 24.91 12.58
N LEU A 146 30.95 23.62 12.93
CA LEU A 146 29.93 22.61 12.68
C LEU A 146 28.96 22.56 13.85
N TYR A 147 27.66 22.67 13.58
CA TYR A 147 26.60 22.61 14.57
C TYR A 147 25.60 21.52 14.23
N GLY A 148 25.18 20.77 15.25
CA GLY A 148 24.00 19.92 15.16
C GLY A 148 22.73 20.78 15.26
N ILE A 149 21.73 20.48 14.43
CA ILE A 149 20.39 21.04 14.55
C ILE A 149 19.61 20.31 15.65
N ASN A 150 19.83 19.00 15.76
CA ASN A 150 19.25 18.13 16.76
C ASN A 150 20.29 17.68 17.80
N SER A 151 19.84 17.36 19.01
CA SER A 151 20.69 16.87 20.10
C SER A 151 20.82 15.35 20.11
N GLU A 152 19.87 14.65 19.49
CA GLU A 152 19.78 13.19 19.44
C GLU A 152 19.30 12.75 18.06
N ALA A 153 19.63 11.53 17.68
CA ALA A 153 19.25 10.96 16.39
C ALA A 153 17.74 11.02 16.13
N ILE A 154 17.36 11.38 14.90
CA ILE A 154 15.97 11.29 14.43
C ILE A 154 15.47 9.82 14.45
N PRO A 155 14.14 9.57 14.31
CA PRO A 155 13.57 8.24 14.29
C PRO A 155 14.29 7.30 13.31
N ALA A 156 14.48 6.04 13.74
CA ALA A 156 15.29 5.04 13.06
C ALA A 156 14.90 4.81 11.59
N GLU A 157 13.60 4.90 11.31
CA GLU A 157 12.94 4.73 10.02
C GLU A 157 13.06 5.94 9.09
N LEU A 158 13.56 7.08 9.61
CA LEU A 158 13.87 8.29 8.86
C LEU A 158 15.36 8.44 8.57
N ARG A 159 16.23 7.62 9.16
CA ARG A 159 17.68 7.77 9.03
C ARG A 159 18.14 7.43 7.62
N PRO A 160 19.03 8.22 7.01
CA PRO A 160 19.46 7.99 5.64
C PRO A 160 20.35 6.75 5.53
N THR A 161 20.34 6.12 4.36
CA THR A 161 21.20 4.95 4.08
C THR A 161 22.68 5.35 4.01
N VAL A 162 22.95 6.57 3.52
CA VAL A 162 24.27 7.17 3.38
C VAL A 162 24.21 8.62 3.85
N ALA A 163 25.33 9.18 4.34
CA ALA A 163 25.36 10.60 4.68
C ALA A 163 24.94 11.43 3.45
N THR A 164 23.93 12.28 3.62
CA THR A 164 23.26 12.97 2.51
C THR A 164 23.29 14.47 2.74
N HIS A 165 23.84 15.20 1.78
CA HIS A 165 23.82 16.66 1.80
C HIS A 165 22.39 17.17 1.62
N ILE A 166 22.03 18.16 2.42
CA ILE A 166 20.75 18.86 2.32
C ILE A 166 21.03 20.34 2.08
N GLN A 167 20.01 21.07 1.63
CA GLN A 167 20.13 22.49 1.38
C GLN A 167 19.97 23.27 2.68
N CYS A 168 20.87 24.21 2.93
CA CYS A 168 20.71 25.21 3.98
C CYS A 168 21.03 26.61 3.43
N VAL A 169 20.16 27.57 3.74
CA VAL A 169 20.40 28.99 3.48
C VAL A 169 20.22 29.77 4.77
N GLY A 170 21.26 30.49 5.17
CA GLY A 170 21.19 31.51 6.22
C GLY A 170 20.77 32.86 5.63
N CYS A 171 19.87 33.59 6.28
CA CYS A 171 19.40 34.91 5.81
C CYS A 171 19.07 35.87 6.96
N SER A 172 18.89 37.15 6.64
CA SER A 172 18.34 38.15 7.56
C SER A 172 16.81 38.04 7.64
N GLN A 173 16.18 38.87 8.49
CA GLN A 173 14.73 39.10 8.43
C GLN A 173 14.34 39.45 6.98
N SER A 174 13.27 38.83 6.46
CA SER A 174 12.75 39.01 5.09
C SER A 174 13.59 38.45 3.92
N TRP A 175 14.39 37.40 4.14
CA TRP A 175 15.12 36.68 3.06
C TRP A 175 16.23 37.47 2.37
N GLY A 176 16.63 38.62 2.92
CA GLY A 176 17.78 39.38 2.45
C GLY A 176 19.10 38.73 2.81
N ASN A 177 20.16 39.09 2.06
CA ASN A 177 21.56 38.73 2.37
C ASN A 177 21.80 37.22 2.57
N GLY A 178 21.17 36.40 1.71
CA GLY A 178 21.26 34.95 1.74
C GLY A 178 22.70 34.45 1.62
N VAL A 179 23.05 33.47 2.45
CA VAL A 179 24.33 32.77 2.44
C VAL A 179 24.05 31.29 2.41
N ALA A 180 24.54 30.60 1.38
CA ALA A 180 24.51 29.15 1.34
C ALA A 180 25.38 28.60 2.47
N ALA A 181 24.82 27.66 3.24
CA ALA A 181 25.53 26.94 4.27
C ALA A 181 25.67 25.48 3.86
N MET A 182 26.76 24.85 4.26
CA MET A 182 26.89 23.40 4.16
C MET A 182 25.95 22.77 5.17
N SER A 183 25.23 21.73 4.76
CA SER A 183 24.44 20.92 5.68
C SER A 183 24.29 19.50 5.18
N TYR A 184 24.19 18.55 6.10
CA TYR A 184 23.96 17.14 5.80
C TYR A 184 23.25 16.44 6.96
N VAL A 185 22.60 15.32 6.64
CA VAL A 185 22.15 14.34 7.62
C VAL A 185 23.06 13.12 7.53
N ASP A 186 23.61 12.67 8.65
CA ASP A 186 24.44 11.48 8.70
C ASP A 186 23.61 10.19 8.85
N THR A 187 24.26 9.04 8.74
CA THR A 187 23.60 7.72 8.86
C THR A 187 23.10 7.42 10.28
N THR A 188 23.59 8.14 11.29
CA THR A 188 23.10 8.01 12.67
C THR A 188 21.80 8.77 12.87
N GLY A 189 21.47 9.71 11.97
CA GLY A 189 20.27 10.54 12.05
C GLY A 189 20.52 11.90 12.71
N VAL A 190 21.76 12.37 12.77
CA VAL A 190 22.07 13.73 13.22
C VAL A 190 22.23 14.64 12.02
N ILE A 191 21.57 15.79 12.09
CA ILE A 191 21.54 16.81 11.05
C ILE A 191 22.50 17.92 11.45
N TYR A 192 23.46 18.20 10.58
CA TYR A 192 24.51 19.17 10.82
C TYR A 192 24.46 20.30 9.81
N PHE A 193 25.01 21.44 10.21
CA PHE A 193 25.31 22.52 9.30
C PHE A 193 26.53 23.33 9.74
N SER A 194 27.15 23.99 8.77
CA SER A 194 28.18 24.98 8.98
C SER A 194 27.99 26.13 7.99
N THR A 195 28.06 27.36 8.50
CA THR A 195 27.87 28.56 7.69
C THR A 195 29.15 29.39 7.63
N PRO A 196 29.54 29.91 6.44
CA PRO A 196 30.71 30.77 6.32
C PRO A 196 30.49 32.16 6.90
N ALA A 197 29.23 32.57 7.07
CA ALA A 197 28.86 33.82 7.72
C ALA A 197 27.60 33.62 8.56
N VAL A 198 27.63 34.07 9.82
CA VAL A 198 26.50 33.91 10.74
C VAL A 198 25.33 34.80 10.28
N ARG A 199 24.12 34.24 10.33
CA ARG A 199 22.85 34.87 9.98
C ARG A 199 21.82 34.63 11.07
N ASP A 200 20.78 35.46 11.07
CA ASP A 200 19.72 35.43 12.08
C ASP A 200 18.81 34.22 11.92
N PHE A 201 18.52 33.84 10.67
CA PHE A 201 17.63 32.73 10.32
C PHE A 201 18.35 31.73 9.42
N TYR A 202 18.03 30.45 9.59
CA TYR A 202 18.48 29.37 8.71
C TYR A 202 17.27 28.56 8.27
N LYS A 203 17.22 28.23 6.99
CA LYS A 203 16.20 27.34 6.43
C LYS A 203 16.85 26.12 5.83
N PHE A 204 16.29 24.98 6.19
CA PHE A 204 16.76 23.68 5.76
C PHE A 204 15.69 23.04 4.89
N HIS A 205 16.11 22.49 3.77
CA HIS A 205 15.30 21.64 2.91
C HIS A 205 16.12 20.39 2.59
N GLY A 206 15.63 19.24 3.04
CA GLY A 206 16.26 17.95 2.85
C GLY A 206 15.31 16.96 2.19
N VAL A 207 15.85 16.22 1.23
CA VAL A 207 15.24 15.03 0.67
C VAL A 207 16.28 13.92 0.68
N TRP A 208 15.96 12.76 1.23
CA TRP A 208 16.89 11.62 1.26
C TRP A 208 16.16 10.28 1.31
N ILE A 209 16.91 9.21 1.05
CA ILE A 209 16.41 7.83 1.10
C ILE A 209 16.71 7.22 2.48
N ALA A 210 15.65 6.95 3.23
CA ALA A 210 15.72 6.22 4.48
C ALA A 210 16.25 4.80 4.27
N ARG A 211 16.99 4.31 5.27
CA ARG A 211 17.45 2.92 5.31
C ARG A 211 16.26 1.94 5.29
N SER A 212 16.47 0.80 4.64
CA SER A 212 15.54 -0.33 4.62
C SER A 212 15.43 -0.98 5.98
#